data_AF-A0A954HEH0-F1
#
_entry.id   AF-A0A954HEH0-F1
#
_cell.length_a   1.000
_cell.length_b   1.000
_cell.length_c   1.000
_cell.angle_alpha   90.00
_cell.angle_beta   90.00
_cell.angle_gamma   90.00
#
_symmetry.space_group_name_H-M   'P 1'
#
loop_
_entity.id
_entity.type
_entity.pdbx_description
1 polymer ?
#
loop_
_entity_poly.entity_id
_entity_poly.type
_entity_poly.pdbx_seq_one_letter_code
_entity_poly.pdbx_strand_id
1 'polypeptide(L)'
;MSRIFLTLAIFSNVLLACTAFLGWSIEDAASLSDAARNQVGTHMLIALAAAIIALLVHAVVLTYFMGTGRWIEETSAAYSLAENARRENIQLKYRVIPGLVTCLLLIIVTGAFGAISDPASNASMKNSAAIHSLLAITTLLANVFVSFQEWGHINRNTQIVDDIIAEVRRIRTEKGLEN
;
A
#
# COMPACT_ATOMS: atom_id res chain seq x y z
N MET A 1 -2.60 -13.53 -7.44
CA MET A 1 -2.55 -12.13 -6.97
C MET A 1 -1.19 -11.73 -6.41
N SER A 2 -0.50 -12.59 -5.65
CA SER A 2 0.76 -12.22 -4.99
C SER A 2 1.88 -11.69 -5.91
N ARG A 3 2.01 -12.23 -7.13
CA ARG A 3 2.97 -11.72 -8.12
C ARG A 3 2.64 -10.30 -8.58
N ILE A 4 1.37 -10.04 -8.89
CA ILE A 4 0.89 -8.71 -9.31
C ILE A 4 1.13 -7.71 -8.19
N PHE A 5 0.72 -8.05 -6.97
CA PHE A 5 0.95 -7.20 -5.80
C PHE A 5 2.43 -6.93 -5.57
N LEU A 6 3.29 -7.94 -5.62
CA LEU A 6 4.72 -7.78 -5.43
C LEU A 6 5.33 -6.81 -6.46
N THR A 7 4.97 -6.93 -7.74
CA THR A 7 5.43 -5.99 -8.78
C THR A 7 5.00 -4.56 -8.48
N LEU A 8 3.73 -4.36 -8.12
CA LEU A 8 3.19 -3.04 -7.77
C LEU A 8 3.87 -2.46 -6.52
N ALA A 9 4.08 -3.28 -5.49
CA ALA A 9 4.74 -2.88 -4.25
C ALA A 9 6.21 -2.51 -4.48
N ILE A 10 6.96 -3.29 -5.27
CA ILE A 10 8.35 -2.95 -5.63
C ILE A 10 8.38 -1.62 -6.38
N PHE A 11 7.53 -1.46 -7.40
CA PHE A 11 7.47 -0.22 -8.19
C PHE A 11 7.14 0.99 -7.30
N SER A 12 6.14 0.87 -6.42
CA SER A 12 5.75 1.92 -5.47
C SER A 12 6.90 2.28 -4.52
N ASN A 13 7.57 1.28 -3.93
CA ASN A 13 8.67 1.51 -2.99
C ASN A 13 9.90 2.13 -3.67
N VAL A 14 10.24 1.70 -4.89
CA VAL A 14 11.30 2.33 -5.70
C VAL A 14 10.96 3.79 -5.98
N LEU A 15 9.71 4.08 -6.35
CA LEU A 15 9.30 5.45 -6.64
C LEU A 15 9.34 6.34 -5.38
N LEU A 16 8.92 5.84 -4.22
CA LEU A 16 9.08 6.54 -2.94
C LEU A 16 10.56 6.75 -2.56
N ALA A 17 11.43 5.78 -2.82
CA ALA A 17 12.86 5.90 -2.60
C ALA A 17 13.49 6.97 -3.52
N CYS A 18 13.10 7.00 -4.80
CA CYS A 18 13.47 8.06 -5.73
C CYS A 18 13.01 9.45 -5.23
N THR A 19 11.77 9.57 -4.76
CA THR A 19 11.26 10.82 -4.17
C THR A 19 12.10 11.28 -2.98
N ALA A 20 12.40 10.37 -2.05
CA ALA A 20 13.22 10.67 -0.87
C ALA A 20 14.63 11.10 -1.26
N PHE A 21 15.24 10.42 -2.24
CA PHE A 21 16.55 10.78 -2.78
C PHE A 21 16.56 12.17 -3.43
N LEU A 22 15.55 12.48 -4.23
CA LEU A 22 15.40 13.80 -4.84
C LEU A 22 15.25 14.88 -3.78
N GLY A 23 14.45 14.64 -2.74
CA GLY A 23 14.28 15.59 -1.63
C GLY A 23 15.57 15.81 -0.85
N TRP A 24 16.34 14.75 -0.60
CA TRP A 24 17.66 14.84 0.04
C TRP A 24 18.69 15.61 -0.79
N SER A 25 18.56 15.57 -2.12
CA SER A 25 19.49 16.22 -3.05
C SER A 25 19.25 17.72 -3.20
N ILE A 26 18.23 18.29 -2.53
CA ILE A 26 17.96 19.72 -2.54
C ILE A 26 18.98 20.43 -1.64
N GLU A 27 19.97 21.09 -2.26
CA GLU A 27 21.11 21.72 -1.56
C GLU A 27 20.70 22.85 -0.61
N ASP A 28 19.80 23.74 -1.07
CA ASP A 28 19.23 24.80 -0.25
C ASP A 28 17.74 24.97 -0.59
N ALA A 29 16.91 24.30 0.21
CA ALA A 29 15.47 24.37 0.07
C ALA A 29 14.91 25.78 0.34
N ALA A 30 15.65 26.68 1.02
CA ALA A 30 15.25 28.07 1.27
C ALA A 30 15.68 29.03 0.15
N SER A 31 16.52 28.57 -0.78
CA SER A 31 16.99 29.36 -1.91
C SER A 31 15.86 29.66 -2.88
N LEU A 32 15.74 30.92 -3.29
CA LEU A 32 14.82 31.35 -4.35
C LEU A 32 15.45 31.25 -5.75
N SER A 33 16.61 30.61 -5.89
CA SER A 33 17.25 30.39 -7.18
C SER A 33 16.40 29.52 -8.10
N ASP A 34 16.50 29.75 -9.41
CA ASP A 34 15.76 28.96 -10.41
C ASP A 34 16.14 27.46 -10.36
N ALA A 35 17.40 27.16 -10.03
CA ALA A 35 17.86 25.79 -9.84
C ALA A 35 17.17 25.10 -8.66
N ALA A 36 17.10 25.76 -7.49
CA ALA A 36 16.41 25.22 -6.32
C ALA A 36 14.90 25.04 -6.58
N ARG A 37 14.26 26.03 -7.23
CA ARG A 37 12.84 25.94 -7.62
C ARG A 37 12.57 24.77 -8.56
N ASN A 38 13.44 24.53 -9.54
CA ASN A 38 13.29 23.40 -10.46
C ASN A 38 13.45 22.04 -9.76
N GLN A 39 14.41 21.95 -8.82
CA GLN A 39 14.60 20.74 -8.01
C GLN A 39 13.38 20.46 -7.12
N VAL A 40 12.88 21.48 -6.41
CA VAL A 40 11.67 21.38 -5.57
C VAL A 40 10.45 21.00 -6.42
N GLY A 41 10.26 21.64 -7.58
CA GLY A 41 9.15 21.32 -8.49
C GLY A 41 9.19 19.88 -9.01
N THR A 42 10.38 19.41 -9.39
CA THR A 42 10.58 18.01 -9.83
C THR A 42 10.31 17.03 -8.69
N HIS A 43 10.84 17.31 -7.50
CA HIS A 43 10.58 16.53 -6.29
C HIS A 43 9.07 16.45 -6.00
N MET A 44 8.36 17.59 -6.06
CA MET A 44 6.92 17.65 -5.77
C MET A 44 6.09 16.81 -6.76
N LEU A 45 6.38 16.89 -8.06
CA LEU A 45 5.67 16.11 -9.08
C LEU A 45 5.89 14.60 -8.90
N ILE A 46 7.13 14.20 -8.64
CA ILE A 46 7.47 12.79 -8.42
C ILE A 46 6.90 12.31 -7.07
N ALA A 47 6.91 13.15 -6.03
CA ALA A 47 6.29 12.86 -4.75
C ALA A 47 4.77 12.63 -4.87
N LEU A 48 4.08 13.47 -5.64
CA LEU A 48 2.65 13.33 -5.88
C LEU A 48 2.33 12.02 -6.62
N ALA A 49 3.09 11.71 -7.67
CA ALA A 49 2.95 10.44 -8.39
C ALA A 49 3.22 9.24 -7.48
N ALA A 50 4.29 9.29 -6.68
CA ALA A 50 4.65 8.24 -5.71
C ALA A 50 3.56 8.02 -4.67
N ALA A 51 3.01 9.10 -4.11
CA ALA A 51 1.92 9.05 -3.14
C ALA A 51 0.67 8.39 -3.73
N ILE A 52 0.23 8.81 -4.93
CA ILE A 52 -0.94 8.23 -5.60
C ILE A 52 -0.74 6.73 -5.86
N ILE A 53 0.45 6.34 -6.35
CA ILE A 53 0.77 4.94 -6.61
C ILE A 53 0.77 4.13 -5.32
N ALA A 54 1.41 4.61 -4.24
CA ALA A 54 1.41 3.92 -2.95
C ALA A 54 0.00 3.74 -2.38
N LEU A 55 -0.82 4.79 -2.42
CA LEU A 55 -2.23 4.74 -2.03
C LEU A 55 -3.01 3.69 -2.84
N LEU A 56 -2.79 3.64 -4.15
CA LEU A 56 -3.41 2.65 -5.03
C LEU A 56 -2.98 1.22 -4.68
N VAL A 57 -1.70 0.99 -4.39
CA VAL A 57 -1.20 -0.34 -3.99
C VAL A 57 -1.92 -0.82 -2.73
N HIS A 58 -2.01 0.01 -1.68
CA HIS A 58 -2.73 -0.34 -0.45
C HIS A 58 -4.24 -0.54 -0.70
N ALA A 59 -4.86 0.28 -1.56
CA ALA A 59 -6.27 0.11 -1.93
C ALA A 59 -6.54 -1.21 -2.66
N VAL A 60 -5.61 -1.68 -3.51
CA VAL A 60 -5.70 -2.99 -4.17
C VAL A 60 -5.69 -4.13 -3.16
N VAL A 61 -4.91 -4.02 -2.07
CA VAL A 61 -4.91 -5.03 -1.00
C VAL A 61 -6.27 -5.09 -0.31
N LEU A 62 -6.81 -3.93 0.07
CA LEU A 62 -8.12 -3.86 0.73
C LEU A 62 -9.24 -4.44 -0.16
N THR A 63 -9.26 -4.06 -1.44
CA THR A 63 -10.25 -4.56 -2.40
C THR A 63 -10.09 -6.06 -2.66
N TYR A 64 -8.86 -6.58 -2.71
CA TYR A 64 -8.60 -8.01 -2.80
C TYR A 64 -9.18 -8.78 -1.60
N PHE A 65 -8.96 -8.33 -0.36
CA PHE A 65 -9.52 -8.98 0.82
C PHE A 65 -11.05 -8.87 0.89
N MET A 66 -11.64 -7.75 0.48
CA MET A 66 -13.09 -7.60 0.39
C MET A 66 -13.70 -8.54 -0.66
N GLY A 67 -13.12 -8.57 -1.87
CA GLY A 67 -13.60 -9.42 -2.96
C GLY A 67 -13.48 -10.91 -2.64
N THR A 68 -12.32 -11.33 -2.16
CA THR A 68 -12.11 -12.74 -1.77
C THR A 68 -12.94 -13.14 -0.57
N GLY A 69 -13.11 -12.29 0.43
CA GLY A 69 -13.96 -12.60 1.58
C GLY A 69 -15.41 -12.86 1.21
N ARG A 70 -15.98 -12.04 0.32
CA ARG A 70 -17.34 -12.24 -0.21
C ARG A 70 -17.45 -13.51 -1.04
N TRP A 71 -16.47 -13.77 -1.90
CA TRP A 71 -16.44 -14.98 -2.70
C TRP A 71 -16.36 -16.26 -1.83
N ILE A 72 -15.55 -16.23 -0.77
CA ILE A 72 -15.44 -17.33 0.21
C ILE A 72 -16.79 -17.57 0.89
N GLU A 73 -17.48 -16.51 1.32
CA GLU A 73 -18.80 -16.59 1.95
C GLU A 73 -19.85 -17.22 1.04
N GLU A 74 -20.00 -16.69 -0.17
CA GLU A 74 -20.99 -17.17 -1.15
C GLU A 74 -20.70 -18.62 -1.58
N THR A 75 -19.42 -18.96 -1.80
CA THR A 75 -19.01 -20.31 -2.18
C THR A 75 -19.20 -21.31 -1.05
N SER A 76 -18.82 -20.94 0.18
CA SER A 76 -19.00 -21.81 1.34
C SER A 76 -20.47 -22.07 1.62
N ALA A 77 -21.33 -21.07 1.44
CA ALA A 77 -22.78 -21.23 1.56
C ALA A 77 -23.34 -22.16 0.46
N ALA A 78 -22.91 -22.00 -0.79
CA ALA A 78 -23.40 -22.81 -1.91
C ALA A 78 -23.00 -24.30 -1.82
N TYR A 79 -21.84 -24.60 -1.23
CA TYR A 79 -21.30 -25.97 -1.12
C TYR A 79 -21.35 -26.53 0.30
N SER A 80 -21.97 -25.82 1.25
CA SER A 80 -22.03 -26.19 2.68
C SER A 80 -20.65 -26.49 3.28
N LEU A 81 -19.64 -25.67 2.94
CA LEU A 81 -18.28 -25.81 3.45
C LEU A 81 -18.16 -25.32 4.90
N ALA A 82 -17.10 -25.74 5.59
CA ALA A 82 -16.82 -25.29 6.95
C ALA A 82 -16.46 -23.79 7.00
N GLU A 83 -16.88 -23.11 8.08
CA GLU A 83 -16.69 -21.66 8.29
C GLU A 83 -15.24 -21.27 8.65
N ASN A 84 -14.33 -22.24 8.78
CA ASN A 84 -12.95 -22.01 9.17
C ASN A 84 -12.21 -21.08 8.20
N ALA A 85 -12.39 -21.27 6.90
CA ALA A 85 -11.76 -20.48 5.85
C ALA A 85 -12.24 -19.02 5.87
N ARG A 86 -13.55 -18.80 6.05
CA ARG A 86 -14.14 -17.46 6.16
C ARG A 86 -13.62 -16.73 7.40
N ARG A 87 -13.59 -17.41 8.54
CA ARG A 87 -13.06 -16.84 9.79
C ARG A 87 -11.59 -16.43 9.64
N GLU A 88 -10.77 -17.26 8.99
CA GLU A 88 -9.37 -16.96 8.77
C GLU A 88 -9.18 -15.76 7.81
N ASN A 89 -9.91 -15.71 6.70
CA ASN A 89 -9.91 -14.55 5.79
C ASN A 89 -10.24 -13.23 6.53
N ILE A 90 -11.27 -13.25 7.38
CA ILE A 90 -11.66 -12.08 8.18
C ILE A 90 -10.51 -11.64 9.10
N GLN A 91 -9.85 -12.58 9.77
CA GLN A 91 -8.71 -12.28 10.63
C GLN A 91 -7.54 -11.67 9.84
N LEU A 92 -7.23 -12.19 8.66
CA LEU A 92 -6.17 -11.64 7.80
C LEU A 92 -6.49 -10.20 7.38
N LYS A 93 -7.73 -9.93 6.95
CA LYS A 93 -8.18 -8.58 6.59
C LYS A 93 -7.97 -7.60 7.73
N TYR A 94 -8.39 -7.95 8.95
CA TYR A 94 -8.26 -7.06 10.11
C TYR A 94 -6.83 -6.91 10.63
N ARG A 95 -5.91 -7.83 10.30
CA ARG A 95 -4.47 -7.66 10.58
C ARG A 95 -3.80 -6.68 9.60
N VAL A 96 -4.29 -6.60 8.36
CA VAL A 96 -3.73 -5.71 7.33
C VAL A 96 -4.20 -4.26 7.50
N ILE A 97 -5.47 -4.05 7.87
CA ILE A 97 -6.08 -2.71 7.95
C ILE A 97 -5.26 -1.68 8.76
N PRO A 98 -4.75 -1.99 9.96
CA PRO A 98 -3.98 -1.01 10.72
C PRO A 98 -2.73 -0.53 9.97
N GLY A 99 -1.98 -1.45 9.35
CA GLY A 99 -0.78 -1.10 8.59
C GLY A 99 -1.09 -0.18 7.40
N LEU A 100 -2.12 -0.52 6.61
CA LEU A 100 -2.53 0.29 5.46
C LEU A 100 -2.95 1.70 5.89
N VAL A 101 -3.73 1.82 6.97
CA VAL A 101 -4.20 3.11 7.49
C VAL A 101 -3.01 3.94 7.98
N THR A 102 -2.05 3.32 8.67
CA THR A 102 -0.82 4.00 9.09
C THR A 102 -0.04 4.54 7.90
N CYS A 103 0.15 3.76 6.84
CA CYS A 103 0.83 4.23 5.62
C CYS A 103 0.09 5.38 4.94
N LEU A 104 -1.24 5.30 4.83
CA LEU A 104 -2.08 6.38 4.32
C LEU A 104 -1.89 7.68 5.10
N LEU A 105 -1.96 7.61 6.44
CA LEU A 105 -1.77 8.78 7.30
C LEU A 105 -0.35 9.34 7.18
N LEU A 106 0.67 8.48 7.15
CA LEU A 106 2.06 8.89 7.00
C LEU A 106 2.30 9.62 5.67
N ILE A 107 1.74 9.13 4.56
CA ILE A 107 1.82 9.79 3.25
C ILE A 107 1.20 11.18 3.30
N ILE A 108 -0.01 11.29 3.87
CA ILE A 108 -0.74 12.58 4.00
C ILE A 108 0.07 13.57 4.85
N VAL A 109 0.53 13.14 6.03
CA VAL A 109 1.29 14.00 6.95
C VAL A 109 2.62 14.41 6.32
N THR A 110 3.33 13.49 5.66
CA THR A 110 4.60 13.80 4.97
C THR A 110 4.39 14.85 3.88
N GLY A 111 3.35 14.70 3.06
CA GLY A 111 3.00 15.67 2.03
C GLY A 111 2.65 17.05 2.59
N ALA A 112 1.88 17.09 3.68
CA ALA A 112 1.54 18.33 4.37
C ALA A 112 2.78 19.07 4.90
N PHE A 113 3.71 18.35 5.53
CA PHE A 113 4.97 18.94 5.99
C PHE A 113 5.90 19.32 4.83
N GLY A 114 5.81 18.63 3.69
CA GLY A 114 6.48 19.05 2.46
C GLY A 114 5.99 20.41 1.99
N ALA A 115 4.68 20.61 1.96
CA ALA A 115 4.07 21.89 1.60
C ALA A 115 4.37 23.02 2.60
N ILE A 116 4.55 22.72 3.90
CA ILE A 116 4.99 23.70 4.92
C ILE A 116 6.49 24.03 4.79
N SER A 117 7.26 23.15 4.17
CA SER A 117 8.71 23.33 3.96
C SER A 117 9.03 24.10 2.68
N ASP A 118 8.04 24.30 1.80
CA ASP A 118 8.19 25.08 0.57
C ASP A 118 8.30 26.59 0.90
N PRO A 119 9.38 27.28 0.47
CA PRO A 119 9.52 28.73 0.67
C PRO A 119 8.43 29.58 0.00
N ALA A 120 7.78 29.04 -1.03
CA ALA A 120 6.66 29.70 -1.69
C ALA A 120 5.33 29.56 -0.91
N SER A 121 5.32 28.74 0.16
CA SER A 121 4.13 28.52 0.98
C SER A 121 3.84 29.70 1.90
N ASN A 122 2.55 30.03 2.02
CA ASN A 122 2.08 31.01 3.01
C ASN A 122 2.12 30.46 4.45
N ALA A 123 2.27 29.15 4.62
CA ALA A 123 2.45 28.50 5.90
C ALA A 123 3.94 28.20 6.11
N SER A 124 4.53 28.73 7.18
CA SER A 124 5.92 28.45 7.55
C SER A 124 6.01 27.99 8.99
N MET A 125 6.94 27.08 9.25
CA MET A 125 7.22 26.59 10.58
C MET A 125 8.72 26.36 10.72
N LYS A 126 9.28 26.71 11.89
CA LYS A 126 10.69 26.45 12.18
C LYS A 126 10.96 24.94 12.11
N ASN A 127 12.07 24.55 11.48
CA ASN A 127 12.50 23.16 11.30
C ASN A 127 11.53 22.30 10.44
N SER A 128 10.62 22.90 9.67
CA SER A 128 9.69 22.16 8.80
C SER A 128 10.42 21.19 7.87
N ALA A 129 11.50 21.64 7.23
CA ALA A 129 12.31 20.81 6.33
C ALA A 129 12.88 19.56 7.04
N ALA A 130 13.44 19.71 8.24
CA ALA A 130 13.98 18.59 9.00
C ALA A 130 12.88 17.60 9.42
N ILE A 131 11.70 18.11 9.80
CA ILE A 131 10.54 17.27 10.13
C ILE A 131 10.02 16.56 8.88
N HIS A 132 9.93 17.24 7.75
CA HIS A 132 9.56 16.64 6.47
C HIS A 132 10.53 15.52 6.07
N SER A 133 11.84 15.74 6.17
CA SER A 133 12.85 14.71 5.87
C SER A 133 12.70 13.49 6.79
N LEU A 134 12.49 13.69 8.09
CA LEU A 134 12.25 12.59 9.04
C LEU A 134 10.97 11.82 8.70
N LEU A 135 9.90 12.53 8.39
CA LEU A 135 8.61 11.94 7.98
C LEU A 135 8.74 11.18 6.65
N ALA A 136 9.51 11.69 5.70
CA ALA A 136 9.75 11.03 4.42
C ALA A 136 10.48 9.69 4.60
N ILE A 137 11.54 9.66 5.41
CA ILE A 137 12.26 8.42 5.73
C ILE A 137 11.34 7.45 6.48
N THR A 138 10.60 7.94 7.47
CA THR A 138 9.66 7.12 8.25
C THR A 138 8.57 6.52 7.35
N THR A 139 8.03 7.31 6.43
CA THR A 139 7.02 6.87 5.46
C THR A 139 7.56 5.81 4.53
N LEU A 140 8.77 6.00 3.99
CA LEU A 140 9.42 5.01 3.13
C LEU A 140 9.60 3.67 3.86
N LEU A 141 10.18 3.70 5.06
CA LEU A 141 10.43 2.49 5.85
C LEU A 141 9.12 1.80 6.25
N ALA A 142 8.13 2.56 6.70
CA ALA A 142 6.80 2.04 7.03
C ALA A 142 6.12 1.41 5.80
N ASN A 143 6.18 2.07 4.64
CA ASN A 143 5.59 1.57 3.40
C ASN A 143 6.24 0.25 2.95
N VAL A 144 7.57 0.13 3.02
CA VAL A 144 8.29 -1.11 2.73
C VAL A 144 7.86 -2.22 3.69
N PHE A 145 7.85 -1.94 4.99
CA PHE A 145 7.49 -2.92 6.02
C PHE A 145 6.03 -3.39 5.87
N VAL A 146 5.08 -2.48 5.73
CA VAL A 146 3.66 -2.80 5.56
C VAL A 146 3.43 -3.55 4.25
N SER A 147 4.05 -3.12 3.14
CA SER A 147 3.97 -3.83 1.85
C SER A 147 4.44 -5.28 1.97
N PHE A 148 5.50 -5.54 2.75
CA PHE A 148 5.99 -6.89 3.00
C PHE A 148 4.98 -7.74 3.80
N GLN A 149 4.39 -7.16 4.84
CA GLN A 149 3.34 -7.82 5.63
C GLN A 149 2.10 -8.13 4.78
N GLU A 150 1.66 -7.17 3.96
CA GLU A 150 0.55 -7.32 3.01
C GLU A 150 0.79 -8.47 2.03
N TRP A 151 2.00 -8.58 1.47
CA TRP A 151 2.37 -9.70 0.60
C TRP A 151 2.22 -11.05 1.31
N GLY A 152 2.68 -11.15 2.57
CA GLY A 152 2.53 -12.35 3.38
C GLY A 152 1.05 -12.71 3.62
N HIS A 153 0.22 -11.73 3.95
CA HIS A 153 -1.22 -11.94 4.16
C HIS A 153 -1.95 -12.31 2.87
N ILE A 154 -1.59 -11.73 1.72
CA ILE A 154 -2.14 -12.08 0.42
C ILE A 154 -1.77 -13.52 0.04
N ASN A 155 -0.54 -13.95 0.30
CA ASN A 155 -0.11 -15.33 0.08
C ASN A 155 -0.95 -16.30 0.91
N ARG A 156 -1.15 -16.02 2.20
CA ARG A 156 -1.97 -16.86 3.06
C ARG A 156 -3.42 -16.93 2.59
N ASN A 157 -3.99 -15.79 2.18
CA ASN A 157 -5.34 -15.75 1.64
C ASN A 157 -5.47 -16.50 0.31
N THR A 158 -4.43 -16.48 -0.52
CA THR A 158 -4.41 -17.25 -1.77
C THR A 158 -4.47 -18.75 -1.48
N GLN A 159 -3.74 -19.23 -0.47
CA GLN A 159 -3.83 -20.64 -0.04
C GLN A 159 -5.24 -21.02 0.40
N ILE A 160 -5.92 -20.16 1.18
CA ILE A 160 -7.31 -20.40 1.60
C ILE A 160 -8.24 -20.52 0.39
N VAL A 161 -8.06 -19.67 -0.62
CA VAL A 161 -8.83 -19.72 -1.86
C VAL A 161 -8.54 -21.02 -2.62
N ASP A 162 -7.28 -21.42 -2.74
CA ASP A 162 -6.89 -22.66 -3.43
C ASP A 162 -7.47 -23.90 -2.72
N ASP A 163 -7.47 -23.93 -1.39
CA ASP A 163 -8.06 -25.00 -0.58
C ASP A 163 -9.58 -25.11 -0.83
N ILE A 164 -10.29 -23.99 -0.87
CA ILE A 164 -11.73 -23.97 -1.19
C ILE A 164 -11.98 -24.46 -2.62
N ILE A 165 -11.17 -24.02 -3.60
CA ILE A 165 -11.32 -24.45 -5.00
C ILE A 165 -11.11 -25.97 -5.11
N ALA A 166 -10.12 -26.52 -4.40
CA ALA A 166 -9.85 -27.95 -4.39
C ALA A 166 -11.03 -28.74 -3.79
N GLU A 167 -11.60 -28.25 -2.68
CA GLU A 167 -12.73 -28.90 -2.02
C GLU A 167 -14.02 -28.82 -2.85
N VAL A 168 -14.30 -27.67 -3.46
CA VAL A 168 -15.41 -27.50 -4.41
C VAL A 168 -15.26 -28.47 -5.59
N ARG A 169 -14.03 -28.62 -6.13
CA ARG A 169 -13.75 -29.58 -7.19
C ARG A 169 -14.06 -31.01 -6.75
N ARG A 170 -13.59 -31.42 -5.56
CA ARG A 170 -13.89 -32.75 -4.98
C ARG A 170 -15.40 -33.00 -4.92
N ILE A 171 -16.17 -32.06 -4.37
CA ILE A 171 -17.63 -32.18 -4.26
C ILE A 171 -18.30 -32.26 -5.64
N ARG A 172 -17.82 -31.48 -6.62
CA ARG A 172 -18.34 -31.53 -7.99
C ARG A 172 -18.08 -32.88 -8.66
N THR A 173 -16.88 -33.43 -8.51
CA THR A 173 -16.52 -34.76 -9.02
C THR A 173 -17.41 -35.84 -8.40
N GLU A 174 -17.60 -35.82 -7.07
CA GLU A 174 -18.46 -36.78 -6.36
C GLU A 174 -19.93 -36.72 -6.79
N LYS A 175 -20.39 -35.55 -7.23
CA LYS A 175 -21.75 -35.35 -7.75
C LYS A 175 -21.87 -35.57 -9.27
N GLY A 176 -20.78 -35.94 -9.95
CA GLY A 176 -20.77 -36.12 -11.41
C GLY A 176 -20.93 -34.82 -12.21
N LEU A 177 -20.50 -33.69 -11.66
CA LEU A 177 -20.65 -32.33 -12.24
C LEU A 177 -19.36 -31.83 -12.92
N GLU A 178 -18.54 -32.71 -13.51
CA GLU A 178 -17.26 -32.36 -14.15
C GLU A 178 -17.39 -31.74 -15.56
N ASN A 179 -18.61 -31.64 -16.09
CA ASN A 179 -18.89 -31.02 -17.39
C ASN A 179 -18.67 -29.50 -17.38
#